data_AF-A0AAV2S4W6-F1
#
_entry.id   AF-A0AAV2S4W6-F1
#
_cell.length_a   1.000
_cell.length_b   1.000
_cell.length_c   1.000
_cell.angle_alpha   90.00
_cell.angle_beta   90.00
_cell.angle_gamma   90.00
#
_symmetry.space_group_name_H-M   'P 1'
#
loop_
_entity.id
_entity.type
_entity.pdbx_description
1 polymer ?
#
loop_
_entity_poly.entity_id
_entity_poly.type
_entity_poly.pdbx_seq_one_letter_code
_entity_poly.pdbx_strand_id
1 'polypeptide(L)'
;MKAPGSRDDISREWVEFMLTDYEQKQDADTKVQVKSIDCNAATKPGESFNAELIRVDVQAQVTRKITAENGEESIVTADEEYNLIIKLLTADPFNCELIKRLEYHIKELLMYSSVAQELNKFQEIHGNNQYRLHLPKFIYGKCTSNEYVLVMENIKMSGYETNPKQNGLDLQHSKMAVEHIAHLHAISYAYDQKHNFLEKFPCFAFNHDISFLFKPVVWASLENSIRFLRNKKGMEDLAQKLETGRSTLPSKFSAMWDDQTRHKFCCLTHGDFWNSNLMYKHGVTQDGEQSIESLKLIDWQITQWNNPVMDLHYMINTSTTRDIRTHHSEEILRHYHNAFTG
;
A
#
# COMPACT_ATOMS: atom_id res chain seq x y z
N MET A 1 4.63 -22.76 -12.93
CA MET A 1 3.27 -23.30 -12.76
C MET A 1 2.23 -22.23 -13.14
N LYS A 2 0.97 -22.60 -13.45
CA LYS A 2 -0.13 -21.64 -13.65
C LYS A 2 -0.52 -21.02 -12.30
N ALA A 3 -0.81 -19.72 -12.25
CA ALA A 3 -1.30 -19.05 -11.05
C ALA A 3 -2.78 -19.39 -10.77
N PRO A 4 -3.19 -19.47 -9.49
CA PRO A 4 -4.58 -19.66 -9.12
C PRO A 4 -5.42 -18.46 -9.59
N GLY A 5 -6.63 -18.72 -10.07
CA GLY A 5 -7.58 -17.69 -10.47
C GLY A 5 -8.61 -17.35 -9.38
N SER A 6 -8.75 -18.24 -8.40
CA SER A 6 -9.66 -18.13 -7.26
C SER A 6 -9.07 -18.86 -6.05
N ARG A 7 -9.69 -18.71 -4.87
CA ARG A 7 -9.31 -19.47 -3.68
C ARG A 7 -9.28 -20.98 -3.88
N ASP A 8 -10.26 -21.51 -4.61
CA ASP A 8 -10.42 -22.96 -4.78
C ASP A 8 -9.34 -23.55 -5.73
N ASP A 9 -8.63 -22.70 -6.48
CA ASP A 9 -7.50 -23.08 -7.32
C ASP A 9 -6.16 -23.15 -6.57
N ILE A 10 -6.11 -22.73 -5.30
CA ILE A 10 -4.89 -22.75 -4.48
C ILE A 10 -4.62 -24.20 -4.03
N SER A 11 -3.76 -24.89 -4.79
CA SER A 11 -3.36 -26.27 -4.48
C SER A 11 -2.08 -26.33 -3.65
N ARG A 12 -1.88 -27.47 -2.96
CA ARG A 12 -0.64 -27.74 -2.19
C ARG A 12 0.60 -27.67 -3.08
N GLU A 13 0.51 -28.24 -4.28
CA GLU A 13 1.62 -28.29 -5.25
C GLU A 13 2.01 -26.89 -5.72
N TRP A 14 1.02 -26.00 -5.89
CA TRP A 14 1.29 -24.61 -6.25
C TRP A 14 1.94 -23.84 -5.10
N VAL A 15 1.47 -24.01 -3.87
CA VAL A 15 2.09 -23.40 -2.68
C VAL A 15 3.51 -23.92 -2.48
N GLU A 16 3.75 -25.21 -2.66
CA GLU A 16 5.09 -25.81 -2.55
C GLU A 16 6.05 -25.27 -3.62
N PHE A 17 5.60 -25.18 -4.87
CA PHE A 17 6.36 -24.55 -5.95
C PHE A 17 6.73 -23.10 -5.61
N MET A 18 5.76 -22.33 -5.16
CA MET A 18 5.91 -20.92 -4.82
C MET A 18 6.89 -20.71 -3.65
N LEU A 19 6.75 -21.47 -2.56
CA LEU A 19 7.63 -21.37 -1.40
C LEU A 19 9.04 -21.87 -1.73
N THR A 20 9.17 -22.90 -2.56
CA THR A 20 10.48 -23.34 -3.05
C THR A 20 11.17 -22.23 -3.85
N ASP A 21 10.46 -21.57 -4.77
CA ASP A 21 11.01 -20.40 -5.52
C ASP A 21 11.42 -19.25 -4.58
N TYR A 22 10.65 -19.01 -3.51
CA TYR A 22 10.97 -17.98 -2.53
C TYR A 22 12.23 -18.28 -1.72
N GLU A 23 12.32 -19.50 -1.16
CA GLU A 23 13.47 -19.92 -0.36
C GLU A 23 14.75 -20.05 -1.20
N GLN A 24 14.64 -20.49 -2.45
CA GLN A 24 15.77 -20.63 -3.37
C GLN A 24 16.43 -19.31 -3.76
N LYS A 25 15.74 -18.17 -3.57
CA LYS A 25 16.37 -16.84 -3.72
C LYS A 25 17.36 -16.52 -2.61
N GLN A 26 17.25 -17.19 -1.47
CA GLN A 26 18.14 -17.03 -0.31
C GLN A 26 19.20 -18.13 -0.30
N ASP A 27 18.79 -19.38 -0.55
CA ASP A 27 19.66 -20.55 -0.65
C ASP A 27 19.17 -21.47 -1.78
N ALA A 28 19.91 -21.50 -2.89
CA ALA A 28 19.55 -22.18 -4.13
C ALA A 28 19.31 -23.69 -3.98
N ASP A 29 19.89 -24.33 -2.96
CA ASP A 29 19.74 -25.77 -2.72
C ASP A 29 18.52 -26.09 -1.84
N THR A 30 17.76 -25.08 -1.43
CA THR A 30 16.59 -25.26 -0.56
C THR A 30 15.49 -26.09 -1.24
N LYS A 31 14.90 -27.01 -0.48
CA LYS A 31 13.69 -27.75 -0.83
C LYS A 31 12.61 -27.50 0.21
N VAL A 32 11.40 -27.25 -0.26
CA VAL A 32 10.22 -27.10 0.60
C VAL A 32 9.29 -28.29 0.36
N GLN A 33 8.78 -28.87 1.44
CA GLN A 33 7.71 -29.86 1.42
C GLN A 33 6.52 -29.35 2.21
N VAL A 34 5.39 -29.08 1.57
CA VAL A 34 4.21 -28.54 2.24
C VAL A 34 3.42 -29.67 2.92
N LYS A 35 3.24 -29.57 4.23
CA LYS A 35 2.48 -30.54 5.04
C LYS A 35 0.98 -30.22 5.02
N SER A 36 0.64 -28.96 5.27
CA SER A 36 -0.75 -28.50 5.29
C SER A 36 -0.86 -27.05 4.83
N ILE A 37 -2.03 -26.75 4.25
CA ILE A 37 -2.44 -25.39 3.87
C ILE A 37 -3.83 -25.16 4.47
N ASP A 38 -4.06 -23.97 5.04
CA ASP A 38 -5.37 -23.51 5.46
C ASP A 38 -5.69 -22.18 4.76
N CYS A 39 -6.74 -22.18 3.94
CA CYS A 39 -7.12 -21.05 3.08
C CYS A 39 -8.43 -20.44 3.56
N ASN A 40 -8.36 -19.21 4.06
CA ASN A 40 -9.51 -18.47 4.59
C ASN A 40 -9.67 -17.11 3.91
N ALA A 41 -10.87 -16.55 3.92
CA ALA A 41 -11.04 -15.15 3.52
C ALA A 41 -10.25 -14.24 4.49
N ALA A 42 -9.46 -13.31 3.96
CA ALA A 42 -8.71 -12.37 4.79
C ALA A 42 -9.59 -11.22 5.32
N THR A 43 -10.80 -11.08 4.78
CA THR A 43 -11.71 -9.95 5.02
C THR A 43 -12.98 -10.43 5.67
N LYS A 44 -13.61 -9.55 6.46
CA LYS A 44 -14.93 -9.83 7.05
C LYS A 44 -16.02 -9.66 6.00
N PRO A 45 -17.16 -10.38 6.12
CA PRO A 45 -18.32 -10.13 5.27
C PRO A 45 -18.71 -8.65 5.29
N GLY A 46 -18.76 -8.02 4.11
CA GLY A 46 -19.09 -6.59 3.95
C GLY A 46 -17.89 -5.64 3.83
N GLU A 47 -16.65 -6.11 4.00
CA GLU A 47 -15.46 -5.33 3.64
C GLU A 47 -15.21 -5.43 2.13
N SER A 48 -15.23 -4.29 1.42
CA SER A 48 -15.00 -4.22 -0.02
C SER A 48 -13.54 -3.89 -0.30
N PHE A 49 -12.87 -4.76 -1.06
CA PHE A 49 -11.54 -4.53 -1.60
C PHE A 49 -11.60 -4.68 -3.12
N ASN A 50 -10.74 -3.96 -3.85
CA ASN A 50 -10.59 -4.10 -5.31
C ASN A 50 -9.82 -5.37 -5.69
N ALA A 51 -9.99 -6.45 -4.93
CA ALA A 51 -9.31 -7.73 -5.12
C ALA A 51 -9.97 -8.80 -4.24
N GLU A 52 -9.75 -10.06 -4.60
CA GLU A 52 -9.98 -11.18 -3.69
C GLU A 52 -8.75 -11.34 -2.79
N LEU A 53 -8.94 -11.24 -1.47
CA LEU A 53 -7.88 -11.35 -0.47
C LEU A 53 -8.06 -12.63 0.35
N ILE A 54 -7.05 -13.49 0.32
CA ILE A 54 -7.09 -14.82 0.92
C ILE A 54 -5.94 -14.91 1.92
N ARG A 55 -6.26 -15.25 3.17
CA ARG A 55 -5.28 -15.64 4.18
C ARG A 55 -4.91 -17.09 3.95
N VAL A 56 -3.63 -17.38 3.83
CA VAL A 56 -3.11 -18.74 3.68
C VAL A 56 -2.07 -19.01 4.75
N ASP A 57 -2.37 -19.97 5.62
CA ASP A 57 -1.47 -20.42 6.68
C ASP A 57 -0.88 -21.77 6.25
N VAL A 58 0.44 -21.86 6.17
CA VAL A 58 1.16 -23.01 5.61
C VAL A 58 2.11 -23.59 6.66
N GLN A 59 2.02 -24.91 6.87
CA GLN A 59 3.02 -25.67 7.61
C GLN A 59 3.85 -26.44 6.61
N ALA A 60 5.16 -26.22 6.61
CA ALA A 60 6.08 -26.86 5.68
C ALA A 60 7.34 -27.37 6.37
N GLN A 61 7.97 -28.35 5.74
CA GLN A 61 9.30 -28.80 6.10
C GLN A 61 10.28 -28.20 5.09
N VAL A 62 11.28 -27.47 5.58
CA VAL A 62 12.27 -26.78 4.75
C VAL A 62 13.64 -27.42 4.97
N THR A 63 14.22 -27.91 3.89
CA THR A 63 15.51 -28.58 3.86
C THR A 63 16.53 -27.68 3.20
N ARG A 64 17.57 -27.28 3.93
CA ARG A 64 18.63 -26.38 3.48
C ARG A 64 19.98 -27.09 3.53
N LYS A 65 20.90 -26.67 2.68
CA LYS A 65 22.28 -27.16 2.67
C LYS A 65 23.15 -26.14 3.38
N ILE A 66 23.74 -26.53 4.51
CA ILE A 66 24.60 -25.64 5.28
C ILE A 66 26.03 -26.12 5.12
N THR A 67 26.89 -25.22 4.66
CA THR A 67 28.34 -25.41 4.64
C THR A 67 28.92 -24.78 5.89
N ALA A 68 29.47 -25.61 6.78
CA ALA A 68 30.16 -25.14 7.98
C ALA A 68 31.48 -24.43 7.63
N GLU A 69 32.04 -23.67 8.58
CA GLU A 69 33.30 -22.92 8.38
C GLU A 69 34.49 -23.83 8.00
N ASN A 70 34.44 -25.10 8.38
CA ASN A 70 35.42 -26.13 8.02
C ASN A 70 35.21 -26.73 6.60
N GLY A 71 34.20 -26.26 5.86
CA GLY A 71 33.83 -26.76 4.54
C GLY A 71 32.97 -28.03 4.54
N GLU A 72 32.57 -28.55 5.71
CA GLU A 72 31.66 -29.70 5.79
C GLU A 72 30.24 -29.30 5.41
N GLU A 73 29.67 -30.06 4.48
CA GLU A 73 28.27 -29.87 4.06
C GLU A 73 27.36 -30.73 4.93
N SER A 74 26.34 -30.09 5.49
CA SER A 74 25.29 -30.76 6.26
C SER A 74 23.92 -30.38 5.71
N ILE A 75 22.98 -31.31 5.80
CA ILE A 75 21.59 -31.07 5.43
C ILE A 75 20.82 -30.82 6.72
N VAL A 76 20.24 -29.63 6.84
CA VAL A 76 19.37 -29.29 7.96
C VAL A 76 17.94 -29.25 7.46
N THR A 77 17.04 -29.83 8.25
CA THR A 77 15.61 -29.86 7.94
C THR A 77 14.85 -29.31 9.14
N ALA A 78 14.03 -28.28 8.92
CA ALA A 78 13.26 -27.63 9.96
C ALA A 78 11.78 -27.53 9.57
N ASP A 79 10.91 -27.53 10.57
CA ASP A 79 9.50 -27.20 10.38
C ASP A 79 9.35 -25.68 10.45
N GLU A 80 8.71 -25.11 9.43
CA GLU A 80 8.54 -23.67 9.24
C GLU A 80 7.06 -23.36 9.01
N GLU A 81 6.64 -22.21 9.53
CA GLU A 81 5.29 -21.71 9.36
C GLU A 81 5.29 -20.44 8.51
N TYR A 82 4.47 -20.43 7.46
CA TYR A 82 4.28 -19.26 6.60
C TYR A 82 2.86 -18.72 6.75
N ASN A 83 2.77 -17.48 7.19
CA ASN A 83 1.51 -16.74 7.31
C ASN A 83 1.43 -15.76 6.14
N LEU A 84 0.53 -16.00 5.20
CA LEU A 84 0.51 -15.34 3.89
C LEU A 84 -0.82 -14.63 3.61
N ILE A 85 -0.74 -13.57 2.83
CA ILE A 85 -1.87 -12.95 2.13
C ILE A 85 -1.67 -13.15 0.62
N ILE A 86 -2.64 -13.77 -0.02
CA ILE A 86 -2.73 -13.91 -1.47
C ILE A 86 -3.78 -12.93 -1.98
N LYS A 87 -3.39 -12.07 -2.93
CA LYS A 87 -4.27 -11.13 -3.62
C LYS A 87 -4.46 -11.59 -5.06
N LEU A 88 -5.72 -11.79 -5.45
CA LEU A 88 -6.14 -12.16 -6.80
C LEU A 88 -7.03 -11.05 -7.40
N LEU A 89 -7.20 -11.05 -8.72
CA LEU A 89 -8.18 -10.16 -9.35
C LEU A 89 -9.58 -10.53 -8.90
N THR A 90 -10.44 -9.53 -8.76
CA THR A 90 -11.85 -9.75 -8.45
C THR A 90 -12.54 -10.56 -9.54
N ALA A 91 -13.47 -11.43 -9.14
CA ALA A 91 -14.33 -12.18 -10.05
C ALA A 91 -15.38 -11.30 -10.76
N ASP A 92 -15.61 -10.08 -10.27
CA ASP A 92 -16.51 -9.12 -10.94
C ASP A 92 -15.88 -8.63 -12.26
N PRO A 93 -16.49 -8.91 -13.43
CA PRO A 93 -15.88 -8.60 -14.73
C PRO A 93 -15.62 -7.11 -14.95
N PHE A 94 -16.51 -6.25 -14.44
CA PHE A 94 -16.38 -4.80 -14.61
C PHE A 94 -15.20 -4.24 -13.81
N ASN A 95 -15.11 -4.58 -12.53
CA ASN A 95 -14.00 -4.15 -11.68
C ASN A 95 -12.67 -4.76 -12.14
N CYS A 96 -12.67 -6.01 -12.61
CA CYS A 96 -11.48 -6.66 -13.17
C CYS A 96 -10.95 -5.89 -14.40
N GLU A 97 -11.83 -5.53 -15.34
CA GLU A 97 -11.45 -4.74 -16.51
C GLU A 97 -10.97 -3.33 -16.13
N LEU A 98 -11.62 -2.71 -15.14
CA LEU A 98 -11.21 -1.41 -14.61
C LEU A 98 -9.79 -1.46 -14.02
N ILE A 99 -9.50 -2.46 -13.17
CA ILE A 99 -8.18 -2.69 -12.56
C ILE A 99 -7.12 -2.90 -13.65
N LYS A 100 -7.47 -3.61 -14.73
CA LYS A 100 -6.57 -3.84 -15.86
C LYS A 100 -6.30 -2.57 -16.64
N ARG A 101 -7.34 -1.84 -17.02
CA ARG A 101 -7.26 -0.58 -17.75
C ARG A 101 -6.47 0.50 -17.02
N LEU A 102 -6.57 0.53 -15.69
CA LEU A 102 -5.85 1.49 -14.84
C LEU A 102 -4.49 0.98 -14.35
N GLU A 103 -4.11 -0.23 -14.74
CA GLU A 103 -2.85 -0.91 -14.41
C GLU A 103 -2.61 -1.08 -12.89
N TYR A 104 -3.65 -1.06 -12.08
CA TYR A 104 -3.54 -1.10 -10.60
C TYR A 104 -2.82 -2.36 -10.11
N HIS A 105 -3.17 -3.50 -10.70
CA HIS A 105 -2.54 -4.79 -10.45
C HIS A 105 -1.03 -4.81 -10.78
N ILE A 106 -0.61 -4.16 -11.87
CA ILE A 106 0.80 -4.05 -12.27
C ILE A 106 1.57 -3.16 -11.30
N LYS A 107 1.00 -1.98 -10.98
CA LYS A 107 1.59 -1.01 -10.04
C LYS A 107 1.87 -1.65 -8.69
N GLU A 108 0.87 -2.33 -8.12
CA GLU A 108 1.01 -2.97 -6.82
C GLU A 108 2.07 -4.07 -6.84
N LEU A 109 2.06 -4.95 -7.86
CA LEU A 109 3.07 -5.99 -7.98
C LEU A 109 4.48 -5.39 -8.04
N LEU A 110 4.69 -4.38 -8.89
CA LEU A 110 6.00 -3.74 -9.05
C LEU A 110 6.46 -3.04 -7.78
N MET A 111 5.55 -2.45 -7.00
CA MET A 111 5.90 -1.86 -5.71
C MET A 111 6.55 -2.87 -4.76
N TYR A 112 5.96 -4.06 -4.65
CA TYR A 112 6.48 -5.14 -3.81
C TYR A 112 7.69 -5.85 -4.41
N SER A 113 7.69 -6.13 -5.71
CA SER A 113 8.70 -6.97 -6.35
C SER A 113 9.98 -6.23 -6.74
N SER A 114 9.92 -4.91 -6.92
CA SER A 114 11.01 -4.18 -7.58
C SER A 114 11.24 -2.77 -7.05
N VAL A 115 10.23 -1.89 -7.04
CA VAL A 115 10.40 -0.46 -6.75
C VAL A 115 10.91 -0.24 -5.33
N ALA A 116 10.30 -0.86 -4.32
CA ALA A 116 10.75 -0.69 -2.93
C ALA A 116 12.21 -1.18 -2.75
N GLN A 117 12.60 -2.27 -3.42
CA GLN A 117 13.98 -2.77 -3.37
C GLN A 117 14.96 -1.79 -4.05
N GLU A 118 14.59 -1.24 -5.20
CA GLU A 118 15.38 -0.28 -5.96
C GLU A 118 15.64 1.00 -5.14
N LEU A 119 14.57 1.58 -4.58
CA LEU A 119 14.67 2.77 -3.72
C LEU A 119 15.45 2.49 -2.44
N ASN A 120 15.30 1.29 -1.86
CA ASN A 120 16.08 0.88 -0.69
C ASN A 120 17.57 0.70 -1.00
N LYS A 121 17.94 0.18 -2.17
CA LYS A 121 19.35 0.13 -2.62
C LYS A 121 19.91 1.53 -2.83
N PHE A 122 19.11 2.42 -3.42
CA PHE A 122 19.52 3.80 -3.65
C PHE A 122 19.82 4.53 -2.34
N GLN A 123 18.94 4.43 -1.34
CA GLN A 123 19.15 5.06 -0.03
C GLN A 123 20.21 4.36 0.82
N GLU A 124 20.48 3.07 0.61
CA GLU A 124 21.64 2.40 1.21
C GLU A 124 22.96 3.02 0.73
N ILE A 125 23.07 3.33 -0.57
CA ILE A 125 24.26 3.94 -1.18
C ILE A 125 24.41 5.43 -0.80
N HIS A 126 23.29 6.16 -0.69
CA HIS A 126 23.31 7.63 -0.56
C HIS A 126 22.90 8.19 0.80
N GLY A 127 22.17 7.43 1.61
CA GLY A 127 21.58 7.86 2.87
C GLY A 127 21.91 6.95 4.06
N ASN A 128 22.96 6.13 3.94
CA ASN A 128 23.41 5.21 5.00
C ASN A 128 22.30 4.29 5.56
N ASN A 129 21.34 3.91 4.70
CA ASN A 129 20.23 3.01 5.03
C ASN A 129 19.29 3.51 6.17
N GLN A 130 19.29 4.82 6.49
CA GLN A 130 18.50 5.39 7.58
C GLN A 130 16.99 5.44 7.30
N TYR A 131 16.61 5.51 6.02
CA TYR A 131 15.25 5.84 5.59
C TYR A 131 14.59 4.68 4.83
N ARG A 132 14.84 3.45 5.29
CA ARG A 132 14.41 2.25 4.58
C ARG A 132 12.88 2.16 4.49
N LEU A 133 12.39 1.86 3.30
CA LEU A 133 10.99 1.56 3.06
C LEU A 133 10.69 0.14 3.56
N HIS A 134 9.80 0.04 4.55
CA HIS A 134 9.38 -1.22 5.14
C HIS A 134 7.98 -1.62 4.64
N LEU A 135 7.95 -2.56 3.70
CA LEU A 135 6.71 -3.19 3.22
C LEU A 135 6.57 -4.59 3.83
N PRO A 136 5.37 -5.19 3.82
CA PRO A 136 5.23 -6.66 3.93
C PRO A 136 6.20 -7.37 2.98
N LYS A 137 6.79 -8.49 3.43
CA LYS A 137 7.71 -9.24 2.58
C LYS A 137 6.98 -9.73 1.32
N PHE A 138 7.57 -9.46 0.16
CA PHE A 138 7.16 -10.06 -1.10
C PHE A 138 7.60 -11.52 -1.14
N ILE A 139 6.66 -12.44 -1.34
CA ILE A 139 6.94 -13.88 -1.40
C ILE A 139 6.94 -14.34 -2.86
N TYR A 140 5.88 -14.02 -3.59
CA TYR A 140 5.72 -14.42 -4.98
C TYR A 140 4.78 -13.46 -5.70
N GLY A 141 4.95 -13.35 -7.01
CA GLY A 141 4.00 -12.63 -7.83
C GLY A 141 4.13 -12.97 -9.31
N LYS A 142 3.01 -12.94 -10.01
CA LYS A 142 2.94 -13.16 -11.45
C LYS A 142 1.88 -12.22 -12.01
N CYS A 143 2.22 -11.49 -13.06
CA CYS A 143 1.29 -10.64 -13.77
C CYS A 143 1.54 -10.79 -15.28
N THR A 144 0.56 -11.37 -15.97
CA THR A 144 0.51 -11.50 -17.43
C THR A 144 -0.85 -11.01 -17.91
N SER A 145 -1.13 -11.07 -19.21
CA SER A 145 -2.45 -10.71 -19.74
C SER A 145 -3.60 -11.53 -19.14
N ASN A 146 -3.33 -12.76 -18.70
CA ASN A 146 -4.34 -13.73 -18.26
C ASN A 146 -4.19 -14.18 -16.80
N GLU A 147 -3.07 -13.89 -16.15
CA GLU A 147 -2.77 -14.37 -14.80
C GLU A 147 -2.33 -13.22 -13.92
N TYR A 148 -2.91 -13.12 -12.74
CA TYR A 148 -2.45 -12.20 -11.71
C TYR A 148 -2.51 -12.88 -10.35
N VAL A 149 -1.38 -12.86 -9.64
CA VAL A 149 -1.30 -13.22 -8.23
C VAL A 149 -0.21 -12.40 -7.58
N LEU A 150 -0.48 -11.91 -6.37
CA LEU A 150 0.49 -11.28 -5.50
C LEU A 150 0.42 -11.96 -4.14
N VAL A 151 1.55 -12.49 -3.67
CA VAL A 151 1.68 -13.17 -2.38
C VAL A 151 2.65 -12.41 -1.50
N MET A 152 2.18 -12.02 -0.32
CA MET A 152 2.92 -11.25 0.65
C MET A 152 2.77 -11.83 2.06
N GLU A 153 3.68 -11.45 2.95
CA GLU A 153 3.60 -11.78 4.38
C GLU A 153 2.32 -11.22 5.02
N ASN A 154 1.62 -12.04 5.81
CA ASN A 154 0.55 -11.60 6.68
C ASN A 154 1.14 -10.98 7.97
N ILE A 155 1.37 -9.67 7.93
CA ILE A 155 2.03 -8.95 9.03
C ILE A 155 1.17 -8.84 10.31
N LYS A 156 -0.11 -9.22 10.30
CA LYS A 156 -0.92 -9.29 11.53
C LYS A 156 -0.34 -10.25 12.56
N MET A 157 0.26 -11.35 12.09
CA MET A 157 0.92 -12.33 12.95
C MET A 157 2.20 -11.79 13.60
N SER A 158 2.75 -10.72 13.04
CA SER A 158 3.91 -9.99 13.57
C SER A 158 3.51 -8.81 14.48
N GLY A 159 2.24 -8.75 14.91
CA GLY A 159 1.70 -7.73 15.80
C GLY A 159 1.35 -6.39 15.14
N TYR A 160 1.26 -6.36 13.81
CA TYR A 160 0.82 -5.16 13.10
C TYR A 160 -0.69 -5.09 12.96
N GLU A 161 -1.29 -3.96 13.29
CA GLU A 161 -2.73 -3.74 13.23
C GLU A 161 -3.08 -2.36 12.68
N THR A 162 -4.29 -2.23 12.11
CA THR A 162 -4.82 -0.91 11.74
C THR A 162 -5.46 -0.25 12.94
N ASN A 163 -5.40 1.07 12.99
CA ASN A 163 -6.16 1.81 13.99
C ASN A 163 -7.66 1.69 13.74
N PRO A 164 -8.50 1.56 14.79
CA PRO A 164 -9.95 1.56 14.63
C PRO A 164 -10.43 2.83 13.93
N LYS A 165 -11.09 2.68 12.76
CA LYS A 165 -11.55 3.80 11.92
C LYS A 165 -12.38 4.84 12.67
N GLN A 166 -13.13 4.40 13.70
CA GLN A 166 -14.01 5.25 14.50
C GLN A 166 -13.25 6.25 15.37
N ASN A 167 -12.02 5.90 15.77
CA ASN A 167 -11.19 6.75 16.63
C ASN A 167 -10.42 7.80 15.81
N GLY A 168 -10.15 7.49 14.55
CA GLY A 168 -9.20 8.25 13.74
C GLY A 168 -7.77 8.14 14.27
N LEU A 169 -6.84 8.76 13.55
CA LEU A 169 -5.44 8.89 13.93
C LEU A 169 -5.31 10.00 14.96
N ASP A 170 -4.67 9.70 16.09
CA ASP A 170 -4.15 10.71 17.01
C ASP A 170 -2.89 11.38 16.44
N LEU A 171 -2.30 12.30 17.20
CA LEU A 171 -1.12 13.04 16.79
C LEU A 171 0.12 12.16 16.58
N GLN A 172 0.35 11.16 17.46
CA GLN A 172 1.53 10.29 17.36
C GLN A 172 1.45 9.40 16.13
N HIS A 173 0.28 8.80 15.88
CA HIS A 173 0.05 8.00 14.68
C HIS A 173 0.12 8.83 13.40
N SER A 174 -0.39 10.06 13.44
CA SER A 174 -0.32 10.99 12.31
C SER A 174 1.13 11.38 11.99
N LYS A 175 1.96 11.65 13.01
CA LYS A 175 3.39 11.96 12.85
C LYS A 175 4.18 10.78 12.27
N MET A 176 4.00 9.59 12.83
CA MET A 176 4.63 8.37 12.32
C MET A 176 4.25 8.11 10.85
N ALA A 177 2.97 8.31 10.50
CA ALA A 177 2.48 8.16 9.14
C ALA A 177 3.14 9.16 8.19
N VAL A 178 3.10 10.46 8.51
CA VAL A 178 3.69 11.46 7.60
C VAL A 178 5.21 11.36 7.51
N GLU A 179 5.88 10.85 8.53
CA GLU A 179 7.32 10.56 8.46
C GLU A 179 7.61 9.45 7.44
N HIS A 180 6.87 8.33 7.48
CA HIS A 180 7.06 7.24 6.53
C HIS A 180 6.77 7.66 5.08
N ILE A 181 5.70 8.43 4.85
CA ILE A 181 5.40 8.91 3.49
C ILE A 181 6.37 10.01 3.04
N ALA A 182 6.91 10.82 3.96
CA ALA A 182 7.96 11.78 3.64
C ALA A 182 9.21 11.09 3.10
N HIS A 183 9.65 9.99 3.74
CA HIS A 183 10.79 9.20 3.25
C HIS A 183 10.53 8.61 1.86
N LEU A 184 9.34 8.06 1.60
CA LEU A 184 8.97 7.60 0.26
C LEU A 184 9.05 8.73 -0.78
N HIS A 185 8.46 9.87 -0.48
CA HIS A 185 8.46 11.04 -1.35
C HIS A 185 9.88 11.54 -1.62
N ALA A 186 10.71 11.66 -0.58
CA ALA A 186 12.08 12.18 -0.67
C ALA A 186 12.99 11.23 -1.46
N ILE A 187 12.97 9.92 -1.14
CA ILE A 187 13.83 8.93 -1.79
C ILE A 187 13.45 8.77 -3.26
N SER A 188 12.14 8.70 -3.57
CA SER A 188 11.69 8.58 -4.97
C SER A 188 12.03 9.82 -5.80
N TYR A 189 11.88 11.02 -5.23
CA TYR A 189 12.30 12.26 -5.87
C TYR A 189 13.82 12.28 -6.11
N ALA A 190 14.62 11.95 -5.09
CA ALA A 190 16.08 11.92 -5.21
C ALA A 190 16.57 10.87 -6.22
N TYR A 191 15.91 9.71 -6.27
CA TYR A 191 16.18 8.66 -7.26
C TYR A 191 15.92 9.16 -8.68
N ASP A 192 14.79 9.86 -8.90
CA ASP A 192 14.42 10.41 -10.20
C ASP A 192 15.44 11.43 -10.73
N GLN A 193 16.04 12.24 -9.85
CA GLN A 193 17.09 13.19 -10.23
C GLN A 193 18.35 12.51 -10.82
N LYS A 194 18.55 11.21 -10.61
CA LYS A 194 19.70 10.46 -11.11
C LYS A 194 19.36 9.40 -12.15
N HIS A 195 18.14 8.85 -12.12
CA HIS A 195 17.79 7.64 -12.85
C HIS A 195 16.51 7.73 -13.68
N ASN A 196 15.80 8.86 -13.67
CA ASN A 196 14.50 9.05 -14.35
C ASN A 196 13.51 7.92 -14.02
N PHE A 197 12.76 8.08 -12.94
CA PHE A 197 11.89 7.04 -12.38
C PHE A 197 10.87 6.52 -13.40
N LEU A 198 10.25 7.41 -14.17
CA LEU A 198 9.20 7.06 -15.12
C LEU A 198 9.72 6.40 -16.39
N GLU A 199 10.99 6.59 -16.76
CA GLU A 199 11.60 5.82 -17.85
C GLU A 199 11.73 4.35 -17.47
N LYS A 200 12.12 4.07 -16.22
CA LYS A 200 12.25 2.70 -15.72
C LYS A 200 10.90 2.07 -15.36
N PHE A 201 9.97 2.86 -14.82
CA PHE A 201 8.66 2.38 -14.35
C PHE A 201 7.50 3.21 -14.93
N PRO A 202 7.23 3.10 -16.25
CA PRO A 202 6.27 3.97 -16.95
C PRO A 202 4.82 3.81 -16.47
N CYS A 203 4.43 2.64 -15.96
CA CYS A 203 3.07 2.40 -15.46
C CYS A 203 2.67 3.32 -14.28
N PHE A 204 3.63 3.93 -13.58
CA PHE A 204 3.33 4.88 -12.50
C PHE A 204 3.03 6.29 -13.01
N ALA A 205 3.17 6.57 -14.31
CA ALA A 205 2.72 7.83 -14.86
C ALA A 205 1.23 8.04 -14.60
N PHE A 206 0.82 9.30 -14.49
CA PHE A 206 -0.57 9.64 -14.26
C PHE A 206 -1.45 9.15 -15.43
N ASN A 207 -2.45 8.31 -15.12
CA ASN A 207 -3.39 7.80 -16.12
C ASN A 207 -4.63 8.70 -16.18
N HIS A 208 -4.80 9.42 -17.29
CA HIS A 208 -5.92 10.33 -17.49
C HIS A 208 -7.30 9.63 -17.50
N ASP A 209 -7.37 8.33 -17.75
CA ASP A 209 -8.62 7.56 -17.65
C ASP A 209 -9.16 7.57 -16.21
N ILE A 210 -8.29 7.65 -15.19
CA ILE A 210 -8.72 7.79 -13.80
C ILE A 210 -9.61 9.02 -13.65
N SER A 211 -9.18 10.16 -14.19
CA SER A 211 -9.96 11.39 -14.11
C SER A 211 -11.32 11.25 -14.80
N PHE A 212 -11.33 10.68 -16.00
CA PHE A 212 -12.55 10.48 -16.78
C PHE A 212 -13.58 9.61 -16.02
N LEU A 213 -13.11 8.55 -15.36
CA LEU A 213 -13.96 7.59 -14.66
C LEU A 213 -14.47 8.11 -13.31
N PHE A 214 -13.65 8.85 -12.56
CA PHE A 214 -14.00 9.30 -11.21
C PHE A 214 -14.80 10.61 -11.18
N LYS A 215 -14.66 11.50 -12.18
CA LYS A 215 -15.40 12.78 -12.23
C LYS A 215 -16.92 12.62 -12.08
N PRO A 216 -17.60 11.71 -12.82
CA PRO A 216 -19.04 11.51 -12.66
C PRO A 216 -19.43 11.12 -11.23
N VAL A 217 -18.62 10.28 -10.57
CA VAL A 217 -18.85 9.84 -9.18
C VAL A 217 -18.74 11.02 -8.22
N VAL A 218 -17.72 11.86 -8.38
CA VAL A 218 -17.54 13.09 -7.59
C VAL A 218 -18.72 14.04 -7.76
N TRP A 219 -19.18 14.25 -9.01
CA TRP A 219 -20.31 15.14 -9.28
C TRP A 219 -21.62 14.62 -8.73
N ALA A 220 -21.91 13.33 -8.87
CA ALA A 220 -23.08 12.71 -8.28
C ALA A 220 -23.04 12.80 -6.75
N SER A 221 -21.88 12.58 -6.13
CA SER A 221 -21.69 12.68 -4.68
C SER A 221 -21.92 14.09 -4.16
N LEU A 222 -21.41 15.11 -4.88
CA LEU A 222 -21.64 16.51 -4.55
C LEU A 222 -23.12 16.89 -4.63
N GLU A 223 -23.80 16.52 -5.72
CA GLU A 223 -25.23 16.79 -5.91
C GLU A 223 -26.06 16.17 -4.79
N ASN A 224 -25.80 14.89 -4.49
CA ASN A 224 -26.48 14.18 -3.42
C ASN A 224 -26.22 14.81 -2.05
N SER A 225 -24.99 15.25 -1.79
CA SER A 225 -24.62 15.93 -0.55
C SER A 225 -25.37 17.25 -0.38
N ILE A 226 -25.44 18.06 -1.44
CA ILE A 226 -26.18 19.33 -1.42
C ILE A 226 -27.67 19.07 -1.16
N ARG A 227 -28.28 18.14 -1.90
CA ARG A 227 -29.68 17.78 -1.73
C ARG A 227 -29.97 17.30 -0.30
N PHE A 228 -29.10 16.49 0.27
CA PHE A 228 -29.22 16.04 1.66
C PHE A 228 -29.16 17.22 2.63
N LEU A 229 -28.16 18.09 2.51
CA LEU A 229 -27.93 19.21 3.43
C LEU A 229 -29.06 20.25 3.40
N ARG A 230 -29.66 20.51 2.23
CA ARG A 230 -30.83 21.40 2.10
C ARG A 230 -32.03 20.96 2.94
N ASN A 231 -32.17 19.65 3.16
CA ASN A 231 -33.27 19.09 3.93
C ASN A 231 -32.95 18.96 5.43
N LYS A 232 -31.76 19.40 5.86
CA LYS A 232 -31.31 19.31 7.25
C LYS A 232 -31.29 20.70 7.89
N LYS A 233 -32.17 20.91 8.88
CA LYS A 233 -32.25 22.16 9.65
C LYS A 233 -30.88 22.54 10.24
N GLY A 234 -30.45 23.77 10.03
CA GLY A 234 -29.18 24.31 10.54
C GLY A 234 -27.97 24.06 9.63
N MET A 235 -28.17 23.51 8.43
CA MET A 235 -27.11 23.26 7.44
C MET A 235 -27.28 24.09 6.15
N GLU A 236 -28.18 25.07 6.17
CA GLU A 236 -28.56 25.88 5.00
C GLU A 236 -27.37 26.66 4.43
N ASP A 237 -26.55 27.25 5.32
CA ASP A 237 -25.31 27.95 4.93
C ASP A 237 -24.29 27.03 4.26
N LEU A 238 -24.12 25.81 4.78
CA LEU A 238 -23.21 24.82 4.18
C LEU A 238 -23.70 24.38 2.80
N ALA A 239 -25.00 24.13 2.66
CA ALA A 239 -25.61 23.78 1.38
C ALA A 239 -25.42 24.91 0.35
N GLN A 240 -25.60 26.17 0.75
CA GLN A 240 -25.40 27.33 -0.12
C GLN A 240 -23.92 27.51 -0.52
N LYS A 241 -22.98 27.27 0.39
CA LYS A 241 -21.53 27.31 0.08
C LYS A 241 -21.14 26.24 -0.94
N LEU A 242 -21.63 25.01 -0.77
CA LEU A 242 -21.37 23.92 -1.73
C LEU A 242 -21.99 24.21 -3.10
N GLU A 243 -23.21 24.74 -3.14
CA GLU A 243 -23.86 25.14 -4.39
C GLU A 243 -23.07 26.24 -5.11
N THR A 244 -22.65 27.27 -4.37
CA THR A 244 -21.85 28.36 -4.93
C THR A 244 -20.50 27.85 -5.43
N GLY A 245 -19.89 26.91 -4.72
CA GLY A 245 -18.63 26.27 -5.09
C GLY A 245 -18.71 25.43 -6.37
N ARG A 246 -19.89 24.89 -6.69
CA ARG A 246 -20.15 24.02 -7.85
C ARG A 246 -19.66 24.60 -9.17
N SER A 247 -19.83 25.90 -9.39
CA SER A 247 -19.41 26.56 -10.62
C SER A 247 -17.88 26.60 -10.78
N THR A 248 -17.14 26.63 -9.68
CA THR A 248 -15.66 26.70 -9.66
C THR A 248 -14.99 25.33 -9.51
N LEU A 249 -15.73 24.30 -9.09
CA LEU A 249 -15.16 22.98 -8.85
C LEU A 249 -14.61 22.30 -10.11
N PRO A 250 -15.26 22.35 -11.29
CA PRO A 250 -14.72 21.74 -12.50
C PRO A 250 -13.34 22.29 -12.89
N SER A 251 -13.14 23.61 -12.81
CA SER A 251 -11.85 24.23 -13.15
C SER A 251 -10.78 23.92 -12.10
N LYS A 252 -11.12 23.93 -10.81
CA LYS A 252 -10.20 23.52 -9.73
C LYS A 252 -9.81 22.05 -9.84
N PHE A 253 -10.77 21.17 -10.09
CA PHE A 253 -10.53 19.75 -10.27
C PHE A 253 -9.63 19.49 -11.47
N SER A 254 -9.88 20.17 -12.60
CA SER A 254 -9.05 20.03 -13.79
C SER A 254 -7.62 20.53 -13.55
N ALA A 255 -7.45 21.71 -12.93
CA ALA A 255 -6.13 22.25 -12.61
C ALA A 255 -5.33 21.39 -11.61
N MET A 256 -6.01 20.68 -10.70
CA MET A 256 -5.37 19.84 -9.68
C MET A 256 -5.10 18.41 -10.19
N TRP A 257 -6.04 17.82 -10.93
CA TRP A 257 -6.06 16.40 -11.25
C TRP A 257 -5.79 16.10 -12.72
N ASP A 258 -6.15 16.96 -13.68
CA ASP A 258 -5.89 16.73 -15.10
C ASP A 258 -4.57 17.36 -15.55
N ASP A 259 -4.32 18.61 -15.14
CA ASP A 259 -3.19 19.40 -15.61
C ASP A 259 -1.93 19.08 -14.79
N GLN A 260 -1.31 17.95 -15.13
CA GLN A 260 -0.09 17.48 -14.49
C GLN A 260 1.10 18.45 -14.67
N THR A 261 1.04 19.34 -15.67
CA THR A 261 2.11 20.33 -15.94
C THR A 261 2.21 21.42 -14.88
N ARG A 262 1.18 21.58 -14.05
CA ARG A 262 1.16 22.57 -12.95
C ARG A 262 1.95 22.11 -11.73
N HIS A 263 2.21 20.82 -11.60
CA HIS A 263 2.93 20.26 -10.47
C HIS A 263 4.43 20.48 -10.67
N LYS A 264 4.99 21.48 -9.97
CA LYS A 264 6.43 21.77 -10.01
C LYS A 264 7.28 20.72 -9.29
N PHE A 265 6.64 19.93 -8.45
CA PHE A 265 7.27 18.89 -7.65
C PHE A 265 6.35 17.65 -7.69
N CYS A 266 6.89 16.56 -8.20
CA CYS A 266 6.24 15.25 -8.22
C CYS A 266 7.21 14.21 -7.67
N CYS A 267 6.64 13.20 -7.05
CA CYS A 267 7.35 12.05 -6.51
C CYS A 267 6.42 10.84 -6.56
N LEU A 268 6.91 9.69 -6.09
CA LEU A 268 6.08 8.50 -5.99
C LEU A 268 5.13 8.64 -4.79
N THR A 269 3.84 8.81 -5.06
CA THR A 269 2.77 8.88 -4.05
C THR A 269 2.14 7.52 -3.84
N HIS A 270 1.72 7.22 -2.60
CA HIS A 270 0.98 6.00 -2.29
C HIS A 270 -0.41 6.01 -2.96
N GLY A 271 -1.08 7.16 -2.97
CA GLY A 271 -2.37 7.40 -3.63
C GLY A 271 -3.58 7.03 -2.76
N ASP A 272 -3.53 5.90 -2.04
CA ASP A 272 -4.54 5.52 -1.03
C ASP A 272 -3.99 5.64 0.40
N PHE A 273 -3.40 6.78 0.74
CA PHE A 273 -2.75 7.00 2.03
C PHE A 273 -3.78 7.37 3.12
N TRP A 274 -4.46 6.37 3.69
CA TRP A 274 -5.46 6.55 4.76
C TRP A 274 -5.36 5.47 5.83
N ASN A 275 -6.02 5.69 6.96
CA ASN A 275 -5.99 4.88 8.18
C ASN A 275 -6.05 3.35 7.96
N SER A 276 -6.84 2.89 6.98
CA SER A 276 -7.02 1.45 6.73
C SER A 276 -5.82 0.77 6.07
N ASN A 277 -4.91 1.56 5.52
CA ASN A 277 -3.70 1.08 4.83
C ASN A 277 -2.43 1.34 5.66
N LEU A 278 -2.59 1.82 6.90
CA LEU A 278 -1.52 2.09 7.86
C LEU A 278 -1.55 1.00 8.94
N MET A 279 -0.60 0.07 8.85
CA MET A 279 -0.46 -1.04 9.78
C MET A 279 0.62 -0.69 10.81
N TYR A 280 0.21 -0.39 12.04
CA TYR A 280 1.10 0.00 13.13
C TYR A 280 1.45 -1.21 13.98
N LYS A 281 2.69 -1.27 14.46
CA LYS A 281 3.09 -2.16 15.54
C LYS A 281 3.29 -1.33 16.80
N HIS A 282 2.49 -1.62 17.83
CA HIS A 282 2.59 -0.94 19.11
C HIS A 282 3.55 -1.65 20.05
N GLY A 283 4.17 -0.87 20.91
CA GLY A 283 5.05 -1.33 21.97
C GLY A 283 4.74 -0.61 23.28
N VAL A 284 5.63 -0.80 24.24
CA VAL A 284 5.58 -0.15 25.56
C VAL A 284 6.95 0.46 25.84
N THR A 285 7.00 1.72 26.26
CA THR A 285 8.24 2.38 26.68
C THR A 285 8.77 1.77 27.99
N GLN A 286 10.01 2.10 28.35
CA GLN A 286 10.58 1.68 29.64
C GLN A 286 9.75 2.19 30.83
N ASP A 287 9.05 3.31 30.66
CA ASP A 287 8.20 3.95 31.67
C ASP A 287 6.76 3.39 31.67
N GLY A 288 6.45 2.40 30.83
CA GLY A 288 5.13 1.76 30.78
C GLY A 288 4.10 2.45 29.89
N GLU A 289 4.50 3.46 29.11
CA GLU A 289 3.60 4.18 28.20
C GLU A 289 3.47 3.47 26.85
N GLN A 290 2.29 3.57 26.22
CA GLN A 290 2.09 3.03 24.88
C GLN A 290 2.97 3.77 23.87
N SER A 291 3.66 3.02 23.01
CA SER A 291 4.50 3.57 21.93
C SER A 291 4.15 2.95 20.59
N ILE A 292 4.63 3.58 19.52
CA ILE A 292 4.55 3.06 18.15
C ILE A 292 5.96 2.64 17.75
N GLU A 293 6.20 1.33 17.63
CA GLU A 293 7.51 0.77 17.28
C GLU A 293 7.80 0.88 15.78
N SER A 294 6.79 0.65 14.95
CA SER A 294 6.96 0.53 13.51
C SER A 294 5.63 0.76 12.77
N LEU A 295 5.72 1.19 11.52
CA LEU A 295 4.62 1.31 10.59
C LEU A 295 4.97 0.60 9.27
N LYS A 296 4.02 -0.14 8.72
CA LYS A 296 4.08 -0.66 7.35
C LYS A 296 2.87 -0.16 6.57
N LEU A 297 3.12 0.32 5.35
CA LEU A 297 2.08 0.74 4.42
C LEU A 297 1.70 -0.48 3.56
N ILE A 298 0.40 -0.64 3.32
CA ILE A 298 -0.16 -1.73 2.51
C ILE A 298 -1.08 -1.17 1.41
N ASP A 299 -1.44 -2.02 0.45
CA ASP A 299 -2.33 -1.69 -0.67
C ASP A 299 -1.82 -0.56 -1.58
N TRP A 300 -0.81 -0.91 -2.40
CA TRP A 300 -0.11 0.02 -3.30
C TRP A 300 -0.75 0.10 -4.70
N GLN A 301 -2.03 -0.27 -4.82
CA GLN A 301 -2.73 -0.43 -6.11
C GLN A 301 -2.86 0.87 -6.91
N ILE A 302 -2.96 2.02 -6.26
CA ILE A 302 -3.13 3.33 -6.93
C ILE A 302 -1.91 4.23 -6.81
N THR A 303 -0.76 3.65 -6.49
CA THR A 303 0.53 4.37 -6.46
C THR A 303 0.83 4.98 -7.82
N GLN A 304 1.34 6.22 -7.81
CA GLN A 304 1.59 6.98 -9.03
C GLN A 304 2.59 8.12 -8.80
N TRP A 305 3.21 8.56 -9.89
CA TRP A 305 4.04 9.75 -9.91
C TRP A 305 3.15 11.00 -9.92
N ASN A 306 3.07 11.68 -8.78
CA ASN A 306 2.13 12.77 -8.56
C ASN A 306 2.63 13.73 -7.47
N ASN A 307 1.84 14.77 -7.22
CA ASN A 307 2.09 15.75 -6.17
C ASN A 307 1.93 15.10 -4.77
N PRO A 308 2.94 15.19 -3.87
CA PRO A 308 2.91 14.59 -2.52
C PRO A 308 1.77 15.12 -1.64
N VAL A 309 1.25 16.32 -1.96
CA VAL A 309 0.15 16.95 -1.25
C VAL A 309 -1.12 16.08 -1.31
N MET A 310 -1.27 15.23 -2.32
CA MET A 310 -2.42 14.33 -2.46
C MET A 310 -2.51 13.33 -1.30
N ASP A 311 -1.39 12.68 -0.95
CA ASP A 311 -1.35 11.75 0.19
C ASP A 311 -1.61 12.49 1.51
N LEU A 312 -0.98 13.65 1.70
CA LEU A 312 -1.14 14.45 2.92
C LEU A 312 -2.57 14.93 3.11
N HIS A 313 -3.18 15.52 2.09
CA HIS A 313 -4.56 15.97 2.16
C HIS A 313 -5.53 14.81 2.37
N TYR A 314 -5.31 13.69 1.69
CA TYR A 314 -6.18 12.53 1.82
C TYR A 314 -6.13 11.96 3.24
N MET A 315 -4.93 11.73 3.79
CA MET A 315 -4.78 11.21 5.14
C MET A 315 -5.36 12.16 6.20
N ILE A 316 -4.98 13.45 6.17
CA ILE A 316 -5.45 14.42 7.17
C ILE A 316 -6.98 14.50 7.15
N ASN A 317 -7.63 14.54 5.99
CA ASN A 317 -9.08 14.74 5.92
C ASN A 317 -9.91 13.47 6.16
N THR A 318 -9.39 12.29 5.82
CA THR A 318 -10.15 11.03 5.94
C THR A 318 -9.84 10.25 7.20
N SER A 319 -8.65 10.46 7.77
CA SER A 319 -8.10 9.56 8.80
C SER A 319 -7.98 10.21 10.16
N THR A 320 -7.91 11.53 10.26
CA THR A 320 -7.82 12.21 11.56
C THR A 320 -9.20 12.67 12.05
N THR A 321 -9.35 12.92 13.35
CA THR A 321 -10.54 13.55 13.90
C THR A 321 -10.58 15.05 13.54
N ARG A 322 -11.75 15.69 13.69
CA ARG A 322 -11.86 17.14 13.51
C ARG A 322 -10.91 17.89 14.45
N ASP A 323 -10.79 17.45 15.69
CA ASP A 323 -9.95 18.11 16.69
C ASP A 323 -8.47 18.06 16.32
N ILE A 324 -7.99 16.90 15.84
CA ILE A 324 -6.62 16.77 15.32
C ILE A 324 -6.40 17.71 14.13
N ARG A 325 -7.34 17.76 13.16
CA ARG A 325 -7.21 18.69 12.02
C ARG A 325 -7.16 20.14 12.46
N THR A 326 -8.03 20.54 13.39
CA THR A 326 -8.14 21.94 13.81
C THR A 326 -6.92 22.41 14.58
N HIS A 327 -6.33 21.57 15.44
CA HIS A 327 -5.28 22.00 16.36
C HIS A 327 -3.87 21.57 15.95
N HIS A 328 -3.72 20.53 15.13
CA HIS A 328 -2.41 19.91 14.85
C HIS A 328 -2.04 19.76 13.37
N SER A 329 -2.86 20.22 12.42
CA SER A 329 -2.52 20.08 10.98
C SER A 329 -1.18 20.72 10.63
N GLU A 330 -0.89 21.92 11.13
CA GLU A 330 0.40 22.58 10.88
C GLU A 330 1.57 21.84 11.50
N GLU A 331 1.38 21.25 12.69
CA GLU A 331 2.38 20.45 13.37
C GLU A 331 2.70 19.18 12.58
N ILE A 332 1.66 18.49 12.09
CA ILE A 332 1.79 17.30 11.24
C ILE A 332 2.52 17.66 9.93
N LEU A 333 2.13 18.75 9.26
CA LEU A 333 2.78 19.19 8.01
C LEU A 333 4.24 19.62 8.23
N ARG A 334 4.56 20.21 9.39
CA ARG A 334 5.94 20.55 9.75
C ARG A 334 6.78 19.30 10.03
N HIS A 335 6.19 18.29 10.69
CA HIS A 335 6.84 16.99 10.90
C HIS A 335 7.16 16.32 9.57
N TYR A 336 6.19 16.29 8.66
CA TYR A 336 6.39 15.83 7.27
C TYR A 336 7.55 16.57 6.60
N HIS A 337 7.52 17.91 6.62
CA HIS A 337 8.52 18.72 5.93
C HIS A 337 9.92 18.45 6.48
N ASN A 338 10.07 18.38 7.81
CA ASN A 338 11.35 18.09 8.44
C ASN A 338 11.89 16.72 8.03
N ALA A 339 11.06 15.67 8.04
CA ALA A 339 11.44 14.32 7.61
C ALA A 339 11.72 14.24 6.09
N PHE A 340 11.10 15.08 5.28
CA PHE A 340 11.35 15.13 3.84
C PHE A 340 12.70 15.81 3.51
N THR A 341 13.09 16.83 4.28
CA THR A 341 14.30 17.64 4.02
C THR A 341 15.54 17.24 4.81
N GLY A 342 15.37 16.50 5.91
CA GLY A 342 16.46 15.96 6.73
C GLY A 342 16.97 14.65 6.17
#